data_AF-A0AAW0SEA3-F1
#
_entry.id   AF-A0AAW0SEA3-F1
#
_cell.length_a   1.000
_cell.length_b   1.000
_cell.length_c   1.000
_cell.angle_alpha   90.00
_cell.angle_beta   90.00
_cell.angle_gamma   90.00
#
_symmetry.space_group_name_H-M   'P 1'
#
loop_
_entity.id
_entity.type
_entity.pdbx_description
1 polymer ?
#
loop_
_entity_poly.entity_id
_entity_poly.type
_entity_poly.pdbx_seq_one_letter_code
_entity_poly.pdbx_strand_id
1 'polypeptide(L)'
;MLLFERKRITEEEYDRWKGSHDELCDINYEGTSGGMEAAAAVTMWTRSLEHNMRYMNFVCDGDSSAFRAVKECNNGDGPYGKDYVIEKWDCTNHVAKRLGTGLRNLRKDTYIEVNQSGSRKRRSVLGGKKQAYGQSY
;
A
#
# COMPACT_ATOMS: atom_id res chain seq x y z
N MET A 1 9.24 28.78 -21.56
CA MET A 1 8.83 27.48 -20.99
C MET A 1 9.52 26.40 -21.82
N LEU A 2 10.70 25.93 -21.40
CA LEU A 2 11.42 24.90 -22.14
C LEU A 2 10.79 23.54 -21.81
N LEU A 3 10.19 22.91 -22.81
CA LEU A 3 9.68 21.55 -22.72
C LEU A 3 10.87 20.61 -22.62
N PHE A 4 11.03 19.96 -21.47
CA PHE A 4 11.98 18.86 -21.32
C PHE A 4 11.42 17.64 -22.04
N GLU A 5 11.81 17.47 -23.30
CA GLU A 5 11.51 16.26 -24.05
C GLU A 5 12.41 15.14 -23.51
N ARG A 6 11.81 14.13 -22.87
CA ARG A 6 12.51 12.90 -22.48
C ARG A 6 12.98 12.21 -23.76
N LYS A 7 14.27 12.33 -24.09
CA LYS A 7 14.90 11.53 -25.15
C LYS A 7 14.74 10.04 -24.80
N ARG A 8 14.16 9.26 -25.72
CA ARG A 8 14.19 7.79 -25.65
C ARG A 8 15.56 7.34 -26.17
N ILE A 9 16.15 6.37 -25.48
CA ILE A 9 17.38 5.69 -25.91
C ILE A 9 17.13 4.95 -27.23
N THR A 10 18.11 4.92 -28.13
CA THR A 10 18.03 4.08 -29.34
C THR A 10 18.34 2.62 -29.01
N GLU A 11 17.95 1.69 -29.89
CA GLU A 11 18.25 0.26 -29.71
C GLU A 11 19.76 0.02 -29.57
N GLU A 12 20.56 0.67 -30.42
CA GLU A 12 22.03 0.57 -30.42
C GLU A 12 22.67 1.09 -29.13
N GLU A 13 22.11 2.18 -28.58
CA GLU A 13 22.55 2.73 -27.29
C GLU A 13 22.16 1.79 -26.12
N TYR A 14 20.99 1.16 -26.20
CA TYR A 14 20.53 0.18 -25.20
C TYR A 14 21.40 -1.08 -25.22
N ASP A 15 21.70 -1.64 -26.39
CA ASP A 15 22.53 -2.84 -26.52
C ASP A 15 23.95 -2.61 -25.99
N ARG A 16 24.52 -1.43 -26.27
CA ARG A 16 25.83 -1.05 -25.71
C ARG A 16 25.78 -0.95 -24.20
N TRP A 17 24.75 -0.28 -23.65
CA TRP A 17 24.57 -0.19 -22.21
C TRP A 17 24.42 -1.58 -21.60
N LYS A 18 23.54 -2.42 -22.15
CA LYS A 18 23.27 -3.77 -21.67
C LYS A 18 24.52 -4.65 -21.66
N GLY A 19 25.29 -4.67 -22.75
CA GLY A 19 26.56 -5.41 -22.81
C GLY A 19 27.58 -4.98 -21.76
N SER A 20 27.61 -3.70 -21.38
CA SER A 20 28.46 -3.20 -20.29
C SER A 20 27.85 -3.36 -18.89
N HIS A 21 26.52 -3.46 -18.79
CA HIS A 21 25.79 -3.48 -17.53
C HIS A 21 25.59 -4.90 -17.00
N ASP A 22 25.48 -5.91 -17.87
CA ASP A 22 25.20 -7.29 -17.46
C ASP A 22 26.26 -7.82 -16.46
N GLU A 23 27.54 -7.45 -16.61
CA GLU A 23 28.62 -7.80 -15.67
C GLU A 23 28.58 -7.01 -14.35
N LEU A 24 27.87 -5.87 -14.33
CA LEU A 24 27.77 -4.94 -13.21
C LEU A 24 26.34 -4.87 -12.64
N CYS A 25 25.48 -5.83 -12.99
CA CYS A 25 24.07 -5.77 -12.68
C CYS A 25 23.83 -6.16 -11.22
N ASP A 26 23.38 -5.21 -10.41
CA ASP A 26 23.00 -5.43 -9.01
C ASP A 26 21.51 -5.81 -8.84
N ILE A 27 20.83 -6.21 -9.91
CA ILE A 27 19.41 -6.58 -9.83
C ILE A 27 19.24 -7.81 -8.93
N ASN A 28 18.38 -7.70 -7.92
CA ASN A 28 18.16 -8.74 -6.92
C ASN A 28 16.72 -9.25 -6.89
N TYR A 29 15.89 -8.83 -7.85
CA TYR A 29 14.50 -9.22 -7.98
C TYR A 29 14.05 -9.12 -9.43
N GLU A 30 13.35 -10.15 -9.89
CA GLU A 30 12.68 -10.19 -11.18
C GLU A 30 11.17 -10.27 -10.96
N GLY A 31 10.41 -9.38 -11.57
CA GLY A 31 8.95 -9.36 -11.45
C GLY A 31 8.37 -7.95 -11.52
N THR A 32 7.13 -7.80 -11.03
CA THR A 32 6.46 -6.49 -11.02
C THR A 32 7.05 -5.58 -9.94
N SER A 33 7.06 -4.27 -10.20
CA SER A 33 7.48 -3.27 -9.21
C SER A 33 6.73 -3.40 -7.88
N GLY A 34 5.43 -3.74 -7.92
CA GLY A 34 4.61 -3.96 -6.73
C GLY A 34 4.97 -5.22 -5.93
N GLY A 35 5.65 -6.20 -6.52
CA GLY A 35 6.10 -7.41 -5.82
C GLY A 35 7.49 -7.28 -5.18
N MET A 36 8.27 -6.26 -5.55
CA MET A 36 9.62 -6.02 -5.00
C MET A 36 9.61 -5.93 -3.48
N GLU A 37 8.66 -5.19 -2.92
CA GLU A 37 8.54 -4.99 -1.47
C GLU A 37 8.26 -6.31 -0.74
N ALA A 38 7.36 -7.14 -1.29
CA ALA A 38 7.02 -8.42 -0.71
C ALA A 38 8.19 -9.41 -0.75
N ALA A 39 8.89 -9.49 -1.88
CA ALA A 39 10.06 -10.36 -2.03
C ALA A 39 11.23 -9.91 -1.13
N ALA A 40 11.48 -8.60 -1.05
CA ALA A 40 12.49 -8.03 -0.16
C ALA A 40 12.15 -8.33 1.31
N ALA A 41 10.88 -8.18 1.71
CA ALA A 41 10.43 -8.49 3.06
C ALA A 41 10.68 -9.97 3.40
N VAL A 42 10.23 -10.92 2.57
CA VAL A 42 10.48 -12.35 2.80
C VAL A 42 11.97 -12.63 2.93
N THR A 43 12.80 -12.05 2.06
CA THR A 43 14.26 -12.21 2.09
C THR A 43 14.85 -11.72 3.41
N MET A 44 14.50 -10.51 3.85
CA MET A 44 15.00 -9.93 5.10
C MET A 44 14.59 -10.75 6.33
N TRP A 45 13.32 -11.18 6.38
CA TRP A 45 12.79 -11.94 7.50
C TRP A 45 13.43 -13.33 7.58
N THR A 46 13.62 -14.03 6.47
CA THR A 46 14.31 -15.33 6.46
C THR A 46 15.79 -15.17 6.84
N ARG A 47 16.49 -14.18 6.28
CA ARG A 47 17.93 -13.93 6.58
C ARG A 47 18.19 -13.51 8.02
N SER A 48 17.20 -12.99 8.74
CA SER A 48 17.38 -12.63 10.16
C SER A 48 17.85 -13.82 11.02
N LEU A 49 17.49 -15.06 10.65
CA LEU A 49 17.95 -16.26 11.33
C LEU A 49 19.45 -16.50 11.18
N GLU A 50 20.05 -16.13 10.04
CA GLU A 50 21.50 -16.18 9.82
C GLU A 50 22.25 -15.23 10.77
N HIS A 51 21.55 -14.21 11.26
CA HIS A 51 22.06 -13.23 12.22
C HIS A 51 21.61 -13.51 13.66
N ASN A 52 21.05 -14.69 13.95
CA ASN A 52 20.53 -15.07 15.27
C ASN A 52 19.49 -14.09 15.84
N MET A 53 18.68 -13.47 14.98
CA MET A 53 17.64 -12.52 15.34
C MET A 53 16.28 -12.98 14.81
N ARG A 54 15.21 -12.61 15.52
CA ARG A 54 13.84 -12.72 15.03
C ARG A 54 13.13 -11.39 15.16
N TYR A 55 12.46 -10.98 14.08
CA TYR A 55 11.54 -9.87 14.11
C TYR A 55 10.21 -10.33 14.74
N MET A 56 9.61 -9.48 15.57
CA MET A 56 8.34 -9.80 16.24
C MET A 56 7.17 -9.08 15.58
N ASN A 57 7.38 -7.83 15.18
CA ASN A 57 6.33 -6.91 14.73
C ASN A 57 6.63 -6.45 13.31
N PHE A 58 5.62 -6.50 12.45
CA PHE A 58 5.65 -5.99 11.08
C PHE A 58 4.85 -4.69 11.00
N VAL A 59 5.51 -3.56 10.77
CA VAL A 59 4.85 -2.25 10.61
C VAL A 59 4.56 -1.98 9.13
N CYS A 60 3.31 -1.64 8.77
CA CYS A 60 2.90 -1.37 7.39
C CYS A 60 1.90 -0.20 7.26
N ASP A 61 1.62 0.25 6.03
CA ASP A 61 0.71 1.38 5.74
C ASP A 61 -0.79 1.01 5.89
N GLY A 62 -1.18 -0.23 5.59
CA GLY A 62 -2.54 -0.73 5.86
C GLY A 62 -2.91 -1.93 4.99
N ASP A 63 -2.70 -1.85 3.68
CA ASP A 63 -2.71 -3.01 2.78
C ASP A 63 -1.27 -3.52 2.64
N SER A 64 -1.05 -4.78 2.98
CA SER A 64 0.31 -5.29 3.21
C SER A 64 0.47 -6.64 2.53
N SER A 65 0.52 -6.62 1.19
CA SER A 65 0.96 -7.75 0.38
C SER A 65 2.28 -8.32 0.91
N ALA A 66 3.18 -7.46 1.39
CA ALA A 66 4.44 -7.84 2.03
C ALA A 66 4.26 -8.62 3.34
N PHE A 67 3.40 -8.16 4.27
CA PHE A 67 3.10 -8.93 5.49
C PHE A 67 2.48 -10.28 5.16
N ARG A 68 1.55 -10.32 4.19
CA ARG A 68 0.96 -11.57 3.74
C ARG A 68 2.02 -12.52 3.18
N ALA A 69 2.93 -12.01 2.34
CA ALA A 69 4.03 -12.80 1.79
C ALA A 69 4.96 -13.35 2.89
N VAL A 70 5.29 -12.55 3.91
CA VAL A 70 6.08 -13.01 5.07
C VAL A 70 5.34 -14.07 5.87
N LYS A 71 4.04 -13.88 6.13
CA LYS A 71 3.22 -14.85 6.87
C LYS A 71 3.06 -16.17 6.11
N GLU A 72 2.91 -16.10 4.79
CA GLU A 72 2.64 -17.25 3.92
C GLU A 72 3.92 -17.95 3.43
N CYS A 73 5.11 -17.41 3.72
CA CYS A 73 6.37 -18.06 3.34
C CYS A 73 6.56 -19.40 4.07
N ASN A 74 7.48 -20.22 3.58
CA ASN A 74 7.76 -21.56 4.13
C ASN A 74 6.49 -22.42 4.27
N ASN A 75 5.69 -22.50 3.19
CA ASN A 75 4.42 -23.26 3.15
C ASN A 75 3.36 -22.79 4.16
N GLY A 76 3.35 -21.50 4.51
CA GLY A 76 2.38 -20.93 5.45
C GLY A 76 2.84 -20.92 6.91
N ASP A 77 4.05 -21.41 7.20
CA ASP A 77 4.59 -21.46 8.55
C ASP A 77 5.35 -20.18 8.93
N GLY A 78 5.54 -19.27 7.96
CA GLY A 78 6.31 -18.05 8.14
C GLY A 78 7.81 -18.31 8.30
N PRO A 79 8.61 -17.24 8.49
CA PRO A 79 10.07 -17.33 8.50
C PRO A 79 10.62 -18.08 9.73
N TYR A 80 9.82 -18.21 10.80
CA TYR A 80 10.26 -18.72 12.11
C TYR A 80 9.53 -19.99 12.55
N GLY A 81 8.68 -20.55 11.69
CA GLY A 81 7.85 -21.71 12.01
C GLY A 81 6.55 -21.35 12.72
N LYS A 82 5.65 -22.35 12.84
CA LYS A 82 4.28 -22.20 13.35
C LYS A 82 4.18 -21.64 14.78
N ASP A 83 5.21 -21.86 15.59
CA ASP A 83 5.23 -21.45 16.99
C ASP A 83 5.46 -19.94 17.17
N TYR A 84 5.91 -19.25 16.12
CA TYR A 84 6.26 -17.82 16.16
C TYR A 84 5.32 -17.00 15.28
N VAL A 85 4.31 -16.42 15.91
CA VAL A 85 3.35 -15.53 15.25
C VAL A 85 3.91 -14.12 15.15
N ILE A 86 3.93 -13.58 13.94
CA ILE A 86 4.35 -12.21 13.64
C ILE A 86 3.15 -11.29 13.79
N GLU A 87 3.27 -10.24 14.60
CA GLU A 87 2.18 -9.27 14.81
C GLU A 87 2.20 -8.17 13.75
N LYS A 88 1.06 -7.90 13.12
CA LYS A 88 0.91 -6.81 12.15
C LYS A 88 0.55 -5.52 12.88
N TRP A 89 1.32 -4.47 12.66
CA TRP A 89 1.12 -3.13 13.19
C TRP A 89 0.85 -2.15 12.04
N ASP A 90 -0.10 -1.25 12.26
CA ASP A 90 -0.39 -0.17 11.31
C ASP A 90 0.45 1.07 11.66
N CYS A 91 0.98 1.72 10.63
CA CYS A 91 1.70 2.97 10.77
C CYS A 91 0.75 4.09 11.20
N THR A 92 1.03 4.74 12.33
CA THR A 92 0.21 5.82 12.91
C THR A 92 0.00 6.98 11.95
N ASN A 93 1.02 7.36 11.18
CA ASN A 93 0.92 8.39 10.14
C ASN A 93 -0.08 8.01 9.05
N HIS A 94 -0.11 6.73 8.66
CA HIS A 94 -1.05 6.23 7.66
C HIS A 94 -2.46 6.11 8.20
N VAL A 95 -2.63 5.68 9.45
CA VAL A 95 -3.92 5.75 10.17
C VAL A 95 -4.45 7.19 10.17
N ALA A 96 -3.63 8.17 10.54
CA ALA A 96 -4.03 9.58 10.56
C ALA A 96 -4.39 10.12 9.16
N LYS A 97 -3.63 9.76 8.12
CA LYS A 97 -3.94 10.12 6.73
C LYS A 97 -5.27 9.51 6.27
N ARG A 98 -5.51 8.23 6.55
CA ARG A 98 -6.78 7.54 6.22
C ARG A 98 -7.95 8.22 6.89
N LEU A 99 -7.85 8.49 8.19
CA LEU A 99 -8.88 9.22 8.95
C LEU A 99 -9.15 10.60 8.35
N GLY A 100 -8.09 11.38 8.09
CA GLY A 100 -8.22 12.70 7.48
C GLY A 100 -8.89 12.67 6.10
N THR A 101 -8.59 11.66 5.29
CA THR A 101 -9.25 11.45 3.99
C THR A 101 -10.72 11.08 4.16
N GLY A 102 -11.05 10.20 5.11
CA GLY A 102 -12.43 9.87 5.45
C GLY A 102 -13.24 11.09 5.85
N LEU A 103 -12.70 11.94 6.73
CA LEU A 103 -13.37 13.18 7.15
C LEU A 103 -13.57 14.17 6.00
N ARG A 104 -12.58 14.32 5.11
CA ARG A 104 -12.71 15.19 3.92
C ARG A 104 -13.74 14.65 2.93
N ASN A 105 -13.82 13.34 2.76
CA ASN A 105 -14.82 12.70 1.90
C ASN A 105 -16.21 12.88 2.50
N LEU A 106 -16.39 12.63 3.79
CA LEU A 106 -17.65 12.84 4.51
C LEU A 106 -18.12 14.30 4.44
N ARG A 107 -17.19 15.26 4.57
CA ARG A 107 -17.51 16.69 4.39
C ARG A 107 -18.06 17.01 3.00
N LYS A 108 -17.52 16.34 1.97
CA LYS A 108 -17.97 16.50 0.58
C LYS A 108 -19.22 15.69 0.27
N ASP A 109 -19.62 14.78 1.14
CA ASP A 109 -20.73 13.88 0.89
C ASP A 109 -22.06 14.64 0.89
N THR A 110 -22.91 14.31 -0.09
CA THR A 110 -24.17 15.00 -0.33
C THR A 110 -25.26 14.03 -0.72
N TYR A 111 -26.49 14.33 -0.31
CA TYR A 111 -27.69 13.62 -0.72
C TYR A 111 -28.66 14.57 -1.42
N ILE A 112 -29.64 14.00 -2.13
CA ILE A 112 -30.72 14.76 -2.77
C ILE A 112 -31.96 14.66 -1.89
N GLU A 113 -32.43 15.79 -1.40
CA GLU A 113 -33.71 15.94 -0.71
C GLU A 113 -34.79 16.29 -1.74
N VAL A 114 -35.93 15.57 -1.70
CA VAL A 114 -37.08 15.84 -2.58
C VAL A 114 -38.23 16.34 -1.72
N ASN A 115 -38.76 17.52 -2.05
CA ASN A 115 -39.89 18.12 -1.34
C ASN A 115 -41.22 17.54 -1.85
N GLN A 116 -42.31 17.77 -1.10
CA GLN A 116 -43.67 17.34 -1.47
C GLN A 116 -44.14 17.88 -2.84
N SER A 117 -43.59 19.01 -3.29
CA SER A 117 -43.82 19.60 -4.62
C SER A 117 -43.02 18.95 -5.76
N GLY A 118 -42.24 17.90 -5.47
CA GLY A 118 -41.31 17.26 -6.43
C GLY A 118 -39.99 18.00 -6.65
N SER A 119 -39.80 19.17 -6.03
CA SER A 119 -38.57 19.95 -6.16
C SER A 119 -37.38 19.23 -5.50
N ARG A 120 -36.26 19.11 -6.22
CA ARG A 120 -35.04 18.42 -5.78
C ARG A 120 -33.99 19.43 -5.29
N LYS A 121 -33.39 19.19 -4.12
CA LYS A 121 -32.33 20.03 -3.54
C LYS A 121 -31.16 19.19 -3.04
N ARG A 122 -29.94 19.55 -3.45
CA ARG A 122 -28.71 18.90 -2.95
C ARG A 122 -28.39 19.43 -1.55
N ARG A 123 -28.11 18.54 -0.60
CA ARG A 123 -27.76 18.85 0.79
C ARG A 123 -26.48 18.13 1.18
N SER A 124 -25.64 18.75 2.00
CA SER A 124 -24.51 18.06 2.62
C SER A 124 -25.02 17.11 3.69
N VAL A 125 -24.43 15.91 3.76
CA VAL A 125 -24.73 14.92 4.80
C VAL A 125 -24.46 15.50 6.20
N LEU A 126 -23.42 16.31 6.37
CA LEU A 126 -23.07 16.94 7.65
C LEU A 126 -23.74 18.30 7.91
N GLY A 127 -24.38 18.90 6.89
CA GLY A 127 -24.91 20.26 6.97
C GLY A 127 -26.40 20.38 7.35
N GLY A 128 -27.08 19.26 7.65
CA GLY A 128 -28.51 19.22 7.94
C GLY A 128 -28.82 19.19 9.44
N LYS A 129 -29.86 19.93 9.87
CA LYS A 129 -30.41 19.90 11.25
C LYS A 129 -31.04 18.55 11.66
N LYS A 130 -31.02 17.53 10.80
CA LYS A 130 -31.45 16.18 11.16
C LYS A 130 -30.25 15.43 11.73
N GLN A 131 -30.16 15.42 13.07
CA GLN A 131 -29.25 14.55 13.80
C GLN A 131 -29.35 13.13 13.24
N ALA A 132 -28.23 12.62 12.74
CA ALA A 132 -28.07 11.22 12.39
C ALA A 132 -28.10 10.40 13.69
N TYR A 133 -29.29 10.03 14.15
CA TYR A 133 -29.43 8.87 15.02
C TYR A 133 -29.26 7.63 14.15
N GLY A 134 -28.23 6.85 14.47
CA GLY A 134 -27.80 5.70 13.69
C GLY A 134 -28.88 4.63 13.58
N GLN A 135 -28.98 4.03 12.40
CA GLN A 135 -29.33 2.63 12.29
C GLN A 135 -28.02 1.85 12.40
N SER A 136 -27.84 1.20 13.55
CA SER A 136 -26.89 0.10 13.69
C SER A 136 -27.36 -1.07 12.82
N TYR A 137 -26.37 -1.77 12.24
CA TYR A 137 -26.52 -3.04 11.55
C TYR A 137 -27.16 -4.11 12.43
#